data_AF-A0A4V6KMR1-F1
#
_entry.id   AF-A0A4V6KMR1-F1
#
_cell.length_a   1.000
_cell.length_b   1.000
_cell.length_c   1.000
_cell.angle_alpha   90.00
_cell.angle_beta   90.00
_cell.angle_gamma   90.00
#
_symmetry.space_group_name_H-M   'P 1'
#
loop_
_entity.id
_entity.type
_entity.pdbx_description
1 polymer ?
#
loop_
_entity_poly.entity_id
_entity_poly.type
_entity_poly.pdbx_seq_one_letter_code
_entity_poly.pdbx_strand_id
1 'polypeptide(L)'
;MAIILIVARPFPEAVLLVEHIVLPMLIANTVGAAMFMQILLDRRAMFEKYTSAFSSKALKIGPNVPRVFCARGLTRKNSMKVARVVYQELGIGAVAITDRDKLLAFIGIGDDHHLPGTPISSVHSPSRHR
;
A
#
# COMPACT_ATOMS: atom_id res chain seq x y z
N MET A 1 19.37 15.85 33.20
CA MET A 1 20.55 16.45 33.85
C MET A 1 20.19 17.50 34.90
N ALA A 2 19.29 18.46 34.62
CA ALA A 2 18.89 19.48 35.61
C ALA A 2 18.43 18.92 36.97
N ILE A 3 17.67 17.83 36.97
CA ILE A 3 17.20 17.17 38.21
C ILE A 3 18.37 16.64 39.05
N ILE A 4 19.43 16.11 38.41
CA ILE A 4 20.60 15.56 39.12
C ILE A 4 21.35 16.69 39.84
N LEU A 5 21.53 17.84 39.18
CA LEU A 5 22.21 19.00 39.77
C LEU A 5 21.43 19.65 40.94
N ILE A 6 20.10 19.54 40.94
CA ILE A 6 19.24 20.12 41.99
C ILE A 6 19.17 19.19 43.23
N VAL A 7 19.18 17.88 43.01
CA VAL A 7 18.92 16.88 44.07
C VAL A 7 20.20 16.29 44.65
N ALA A 8 21.23 16.06 43.83
CA ALA A 8 22.46 15.43 44.29
C ALA A 8 23.34 16.43 45.06
N ARG A 9 23.66 16.08 46.32
CA ARG A 9 24.66 16.77 47.13
C ARG A 9 25.77 15.79 47.49
N PRO A 10 27.03 16.26 47.58
CA PRO A 10 27.50 17.64 47.37
C PRO A 10 27.60 18.04 45.88
N PHE A 11 27.40 19.33 45.61
CA PHE A 11 27.28 19.89 44.26
C PHE A 11 28.50 19.63 43.34
N PRO A 12 29.76 19.70 43.82
CA PRO A 12 30.93 19.42 42.98
C PRO A 12 30.95 18.00 42.41
N GLU A 13 30.52 17.02 43.21
CA GLU A 13 30.46 15.61 42.80
C GLU A 13 29.32 15.37 41.81
N ALA A 14 28.19 16.07 41.98
CA ALA A 14 27.07 16.02 41.04
C ALA A 14 27.46 16.56 39.64
N VAL A 15 28.25 17.62 39.58
CA VAL A 15 28.75 18.17 38.30
C VAL A 15 29.69 17.19 37.62
N LEU A 16 30.62 16.58 38.36
CA LEU A 16 31.57 15.60 37.83
C LEU A 16 30.87 14.36 37.29
N LEU A 17 29.81 13.91 37.97
CA LEU A 17 28.95 12.83 37.48
C LEU A 17 28.27 13.19 36.16
N VAL A 18 27.70 14.39 36.06
CA VAL A 18 27.06 14.87 34.83
C VAL A 18 28.06 14.95 33.68
N GLU A 19 29.29 15.41 33.93
CA GLU A 19 30.34 15.52 32.91
C GLU A 19 30.70 14.15 32.29
N HIS A 20 30.74 13.10 33.10
CA HIS A 20 31.03 11.75 32.60
C HIS A 20 29.87 11.10 31.83
N ILE A 21 28.62 11.39 32.21
CA ILE A 21 27.45 10.75 31.59
C ILE A 21 26.86 11.56 30.43
N VAL A 22 27.15 12.85 30.32
CA VAL A 22 26.54 13.72 29.30
C VAL A 22 26.96 13.32 27.89
N LEU A 23 28.23 13.00 27.69
CA LEU A 23 28.77 12.69 26.37
C LEU A 23 28.23 11.35 25.82
N PRO A 24 28.28 10.22 26.55
CA PRO A 24 27.70 8.97 26.09
C PRO A 24 26.18 9.07 25.88
N MET A 25 25.46 9.77 26.76
CA MET A 25 24.01 9.90 26.69
C MET A 25 23.56 10.73 25.47
N LEU A 26 24.27 11.81 25.16
CA LEU A 26 23.98 12.63 23.98
C LEU A 26 24.21 11.83 22.69
N ILE A 27 25.34 11.13 22.59
CA ILE A 27 25.68 10.32 21.42
C ILE A 27 24.66 9.18 21.25
N ALA A 28 24.35 8.44 22.32
CA ALA A 28 23.41 7.34 22.24
C ALA A 28 22.01 7.80 21.79
N ASN A 29 21.51 8.90 22.35
CA ASN A 29 20.18 9.42 22.00
C ASN A 29 20.13 9.98 20.57
N THR A 30 21.17 10.69 20.14
CA THR A 30 21.22 11.24 18.77
C THR A 30 21.32 10.14 17.72
N VAL A 31 22.17 9.13 17.95
CA VAL A 31 22.28 7.96 17.07
C VAL A 31 20.96 7.19 17.05
N GLY A 32 20.36 6.94 18.21
CA GLY A 32 19.07 6.25 18.29
C GLY A 32 17.95 6.99 17.55
N ALA A 33 17.86 8.31 17.71
CA ALA A 33 16.88 9.14 17.00
C ALA A 33 17.14 9.16 15.47
N ALA A 34 18.40 9.21 15.05
CA ALA A 34 18.77 9.16 13.63
C ALA A 34 18.38 7.82 13.01
N MET A 35 18.67 6.70 13.67
CA MET A 35 18.26 5.37 13.23
C MET A 35 16.74 5.24 13.15
N PHE A 36 16.02 5.75 14.16
CA PHE A 36 14.55 5.74 14.15
C PHE A 36 13.98 6.57 13.00
N MET A 37 14.53 7.77 12.76
CA MET A 37 14.14 8.60 11.61
C MET A 37 14.47 7.92 10.28
N GLN A 38 15.60 7.23 10.17
CA GLN A 38 15.96 6.48 8.97
C GLN A 38 14.98 5.34 8.70
N ILE A 39 14.58 4.58 9.72
CA ILE A 39 13.53 3.56 9.61
C ILE A 39 12.19 4.16 9.16
N LEU A 40 11.80 5.31 9.72
CA LEU A 40 10.56 6.00 9.33
C LEU A 40 10.61 6.50 7.89
N LEU A 41 11.74 7.05 7.46
CA LEU A 41 11.94 7.54 6.09
C LEU A 41 11.96 6.38 5.09
N ASP A 42 12.63 5.28 5.40
CA ASP A 42 12.61 4.07 4.60
C ASP A 42 11.19 3.51 4.50
N ARG A 43 10.43 3.52 5.61
CA ARG A 43 9.03 3.10 5.60
C ARG A 43 8.17 4.02 4.72
N ARG A 44 8.36 5.34 4.80
CA ARG A 44 7.67 6.31 3.94
C ARG A 44 8.04 6.13 2.47
N ALA A 45 9.32 5.97 2.14
CA ALA A 45 9.79 5.72 0.78
C ALA A 45 9.22 4.42 0.21
N MET A 46 9.10 3.38 1.04
CA MET A 46 8.41 2.14 0.67
C MET A 46 6.93 2.40 0.40
N PHE A 47 6.21 3.12 1.27
CA PHE A 47 4.79 3.45 1.06
C PHE A 47 4.56 4.31 -0.19
N GLU A 48 5.43 5.28 -0.48
CA GLU A 48 5.35 6.08 -1.70
C GLU A 48 5.60 5.22 -2.93
N LYS A 49 6.55 4.27 -2.90
CA LYS A 49 6.74 3.31 -3.99
C LYS A 49 5.54 2.39 -4.19
N TYR A 50 4.87 1.92 -3.13
CA TYR A 50 3.66 1.09 -3.26
C TYR A 50 2.43 1.88 -3.76
N THR A 51 2.29 3.16 -3.36
CA THR A 51 1.14 3.99 -3.74
C THR A 51 1.30 4.61 -5.13
N SER A 52 2.50 5.11 -5.45
CA SER A 52 2.79 5.68 -6.78
C SER A 52 2.90 4.62 -7.87
N ALA A 53 3.32 3.39 -7.55
CA ALA A 53 3.31 2.27 -8.50
C ALA A 53 1.88 1.87 -8.85
N PHE A 54 0.90 1.94 -7.95
CA PHE A 54 -0.49 1.64 -8.30
C PHE A 54 -1.10 2.71 -9.22
N SER A 55 -0.91 4.00 -8.91
CA SER A 55 -1.46 5.10 -9.72
C SER A 55 -0.76 5.25 -11.08
N SER A 56 0.57 5.12 -11.13
CA SER A 56 1.30 5.19 -12.41
C SER A 56 1.03 3.99 -13.30
N LYS A 57 0.78 2.81 -12.74
CA LYS A 57 0.42 1.61 -13.49
C LYS A 57 -1.03 1.69 -13.98
N ALA A 58 -1.97 2.23 -13.17
CA ALA A 58 -3.32 2.58 -13.61
C ALA A 58 -3.33 3.61 -14.75
N LEU A 59 -2.40 4.59 -14.73
CA LEU A 59 -2.25 5.59 -15.79
C LEU A 59 -1.53 5.04 -17.03
N LYS A 60 -0.60 4.09 -16.86
CA LYS A 60 0.08 3.35 -17.96
C LYS A 60 -0.85 2.41 -18.72
N ILE A 61 -1.91 1.90 -18.09
CA ILE A 61 -2.98 1.17 -18.78
C ILE A 61 -3.56 2.01 -19.94
N GLY A 62 -3.47 3.34 -19.85
CA GLY A 62 -3.60 4.22 -20.98
C GLY A 62 -4.98 4.21 -21.66
N PRO A 63 -5.21 5.12 -22.61
CA PRO A 63 -6.51 5.39 -23.25
C PRO A 63 -7.14 4.20 -24.00
N ASN A 64 -6.47 3.04 -24.06
CA ASN A 64 -6.91 1.86 -24.79
C ASN A 64 -8.00 1.07 -24.06
N VAL A 65 -7.98 1.00 -22.73
CA VAL A 65 -9.02 0.28 -21.98
C VAL A 65 -10.37 1.01 -22.08
N PRO A 66 -10.45 2.35 -21.87
CA PRO A 66 -11.68 3.11 -22.14
C PRO A 66 -12.12 3.03 -23.60
N ARG A 67 -11.18 3.05 -24.56
CA ARG A 67 -11.49 2.96 -26.00
C ARG A 67 -12.10 1.62 -26.39
N VAL A 68 -11.60 0.50 -25.86
CA VAL A 68 -12.18 -0.84 -26.09
C VAL A 68 -13.51 -1.02 -25.35
N PHE A 69 -13.66 -0.39 -24.18
CA PHE A 69 -14.92 -0.32 -23.43
C PHE A 69 -16.02 0.43 -24.20
N CYS A 70 -15.71 1.64 -24.65
CA CYS A 70 -16.64 2.57 -25.28
C CYS A 70 -17.02 2.13 -26.72
N ALA A 71 -16.07 1.53 -27.46
CA ALA A 71 -16.31 1.17 -28.87
C ALA A 71 -17.17 -0.10 -29.08
N ARG A 72 -17.22 -1.04 -28.12
CA ARG A 72 -17.85 -2.37 -28.34
C ARG A 72 -18.67 -2.92 -27.17
N GLY A 73 -18.74 -2.19 -26.05
CA GLY A 73 -19.44 -2.65 -24.85
C GLY A 73 -18.81 -3.87 -24.17
N LEU A 74 -19.38 -4.22 -23.02
CA LEU A 74 -18.94 -5.32 -22.16
C LEU A 74 -19.49 -6.68 -22.63
N THR A 75 -18.98 -7.21 -23.74
CA THR A 75 -19.28 -8.58 -24.18
C THR A 75 -18.28 -9.57 -23.57
N ARG A 76 -18.70 -10.79 -23.20
CA ARG A 76 -17.85 -11.87 -22.63
C ARG A 76 -16.49 -12.04 -23.33
N LYS A 77 -16.49 -12.04 -24.67
CA LYS A 77 -15.26 -12.16 -25.48
C LYS A 77 -14.34 -10.93 -25.38
N ASN A 78 -14.89 -9.73 -25.27
CA ASN A 78 -14.15 -8.48 -25.16
C ASN A 78 -13.59 -8.30 -23.74
N SER A 79 -14.42 -8.57 -22.73
CA SER A 79 -14.04 -8.56 -21.32
C SER A 79 -12.87 -9.50 -21.04
N MET A 80 -12.83 -10.70 -21.65
CA MET A 80 -11.71 -11.62 -21.50
C MET A 80 -10.38 -11.07 -22.06
N LYS A 81 -10.43 -10.34 -23.18
CA LYS A 81 -9.24 -9.70 -23.77
C LYS A 81 -8.74 -8.55 -22.89
N VAL A 82 -9.66 -7.73 -22.39
CA VAL A 82 -9.33 -6.62 -21.48
C VAL A 82 -8.75 -7.15 -20.17
N ALA A 83 -9.39 -8.15 -19.54
CA ALA A 83 -8.92 -8.76 -18.31
C ALA A 83 -7.49 -9.32 -18.45
N ARG A 84 -7.18 -9.93 -19.60
CA ARG A 84 -5.83 -10.44 -19.91
C ARG A 84 -4.79 -9.34 -20.02
N VAL A 85 -5.09 -8.26 -20.73
CA VAL A 85 -4.18 -7.10 -20.85
C VAL A 85 -3.93 -6.48 -19.48
N VAL A 86 -4.99 -6.27 -18.70
CA VAL A 86 -4.91 -5.73 -17.32
C VAL A 86 -4.07 -6.66 -16.43
N TYR A 87 -4.27 -7.97 -16.49
CA TYR A 87 -3.50 -8.96 -15.71
C TYR A 87 -2.00 -8.94 -16.07
N GLN A 88 -1.68 -8.92 -17.36
CA GLN A 88 -0.30 -8.91 -17.85
C GLN A 88 0.42 -7.59 -17.54
N GLU A 89 -0.25 -6.46 -17.75
CA GLU A 89 0.34 -5.13 -17.54
C GLU A 89 0.52 -4.79 -16.06
N LEU A 90 -0.45 -5.15 -15.20
CA LEU A 90 -0.41 -4.80 -13.78
C LEU A 90 0.28 -5.86 -12.91
N GLY A 91 0.46 -7.10 -13.37
CA GLY A 91 1.09 -8.17 -12.58
C GLY A 91 0.39 -8.42 -11.24
N ILE A 92 -0.94 -8.29 -11.23
CA ILE A 92 -1.80 -8.44 -10.06
C ILE A 92 -2.31 -9.88 -9.92
N GLY A 93 -2.64 -10.29 -8.71
CA GLY A 93 -3.00 -11.68 -8.39
C GLY A 93 -4.28 -12.18 -9.08
N ALA A 94 -5.27 -11.31 -9.35
CA ALA A 94 -6.47 -11.66 -10.10
C ALA A 94 -7.17 -10.43 -10.69
N VAL A 95 -7.90 -10.62 -11.79
CA VAL A 95 -8.75 -9.63 -12.45
C VAL A 95 -10.12 -10.24 -12.74
N ALA A 96 -11.18 -9.64 -12.20
CA ALA A 96 -12.56 -9.99 -12.49
C ALA A 96 -13.27 -8.83 -13.20
N ILE A 97 -13.93 -9.12 -14.32
CA ILE A 97 -14.85 -8.20 -14.99
C ILE A 97 -16.25 -8.80 -14.86
N THR A 98 -17.17 -8.06 -14.25
CA THR A 98 -18.55 -8.52 -14.02
C THR A 98 -19.56 -7.58 -14.66
N ASP A 99 -20.73 -8.11 -14.95
CA ASP A 99 -21.96 -7.33 -15.15
C ASP A 99 -22.66 -7.14 -13.79
N ARG A 100 -23.91 -6.69 -13.77
CA ARG A 100 -24.73 -6.57 -12.56
C ARG A 100 -25.12 -7.92 -11.94
N ASP A 101 -25.22 -8.97 -12.76
CA ASP A 101 -25.72 -10.28 -12.33
C ASP A 101 -24.71 -11.42 -12.45
N LYS A 102 -23.65 -11.28 -13.26
CA LYS A 102 -22.75 -12.39 -13.63
C LYS A 102 -21.32 -11.96 -13.89
N LEU A 103 -20.37 -12.87 -13.68
CA LEU A 103 -18.98 -12.70 -14.11
C LEU A 103 -18.86 -12.79 -15.64
N LEU A 104 -18.28 -11.77 -16.28
CA LEU A 104 -18.03 -11.72 -17.74
C LEU A 104 -16.64 -12.24 -18.11
N ALA A 105 -15.64 -12.01 -17.27
CA ALA A 105 -14.29 -12.56 -17.42
C ALA A 105 -13.60 -12.63 -16.06
N PHE A 106 -12.78 -13.66 -15.86
CA PHE A 106 -11.92 -13.82 -14.70
C PHE A 106 -10.57 -14.34 -15.17
N ILE A 107 -9.48 -13.87 -14.57
CA ILE A 107 -8.12 -14.38 -14.79
C ILE A 107 -7.28 -14.16 -13.52
N GLY A 108 -6.62 -15.21 -13.04
CA GLY A 108 -5.68 -15.14 -11.91
C GLY A 108 -5.94 -16.19 -10.82
N ILE A 109 -5.48 -15.91 -9.61
CA ILE A 109 -5.62 -16.78 -8.43
C ILE A 109 -7.11 -16.89 -8.09
N GLY A 110 -7.68 -18.08 -8.20
CA GLY A 110 -9.12 -18.34 -8.06
C GLY A 110 -9.87 -18.69 -9.35
N ASP A 111 -9.17 -18.89 -10.47
CA ASP A 111 -9.76 -19.29 -11.76
C ASP A 111 -10.36 -20.71 -11.73
N ASP A 112 -10.03 -21.47 -10.70
CA ASP A 112 -10.60 -22.77 -10.37
C ASP A 112 -12.06 -22.70 -9.90
N HIS A 113 -12.51 -21.56 -9.35
CA HIS A 113 -13.89 -21.40 -8.85
C HIS A 113 -14.61 -20.15 -9.36
N HIS A 114 -13.91 -19.16 -9.93
CA HIS A 114 -14.51 -17.95 -10.52
C HIS A 114 -14.70 -18.05 -12.04
N LEU A 115 -15.44 -19.06 -12.49
CA LEU A 115 -15.67 -19.29 -13.92
C LEU A 115 -16.54 -18.18 -14.55
N PRO A 116 -16.21 -17.65 -15.74
CA PRO A 116 -17.03 -16.68 -16.46
C PRO A 116 -18.43 -17.24 -16.77
N GLY A 117 -19.46 -16.61 -16.23
CA GLY A 117 -20.86 -17.06 -16.29
C GLY A 117 -21.45 -17.43 -14.92
N THR A 118 -20.63 -17.50 -13.87
CA THR A 118 -21.11 -17.67 -12.49
C THR A 118 -21.80 -16.39 -11.97
N PRO A 119 -22.86 -16.53 -11.13
CA PRO A 119 -23.48 -15.39 -10.47
C PRO A 119 -22.50 -14.74 -9.49
N ILE A 120 -22.60 -13.43 -9.32
CA ILE A 120 -21.72 -12.67 -8.42
C ILE A 120 -22.07 -13.06 -6.98
N SER A 121 -21.21 -13.84 -6.33
CA SER A 121 -21.48 -14.41 -5.00
C SER A 121 -21.11 -13.46 -3.85
N SER A 122 -21.32 -12.14 -4.00
CA SER A 122 -21.11 -11.20 -2.89
C SER A 122 -22.41 -10.95 -2.14
N VAL A 123 -22.40 -11.20 -0.83
CA VAL A 123 -23.52 -10.97 0.10
C VAL A 123 -23.68 -9.46 0.42
N HIS A 124 -23.09 -8.56 -0.39
CA HIS A 124 -23.03 -7.13 -0.09
C HIS A 124 -23.19 -6.24 -1.33
N SER A 125 -24.25 -6.43 -2.10
CA SER A 125 -24.80 -5.35 -2.92
C SER A 125 -26.23 -5.06 -2.48
N PRO A 126 -26.49 -3.96 -1.75
CA PRO A 126 -27.84 -3.56 -1.47
C PRO A 126 -28.48 -3.13 -2.79
N SER A 127 -29.49 -3.91 -3.17
CA SER A 127 -30.73 -3.53 -3.82
C SER A 127 -30.81 -2.18 -4.55
N ARG A 128 -31.23 -2.28 -5.83
CA ARG A 128 -32.21 -1.45 -6.53
C ARG A 128 -32.00 0.07 -6.52
N HIS A 129 -31.87 0.66 -7.70
CA HIS A 129 -32.89 1.62 -8.17
C HIS A 129 -33.08 1.48 -9.69
N ARG A 130 -34.32 1.75 -10.07
CA ARG A 130 -35.02 1.43 -11.32
C ARG A 130 -34.35 1.92 -12.59
#